data_AF-E3CZ94-F1
#
_entry.id   AF-E3CZ94-F1
#
_cell.length_a   1.000
_cell.length_b   1.000
_cell.length_c   1.000
_cell.angle_alpha   90.00
_cell.angle_beta   90.00
_cell.angle_gamma   90.00
#
_symmetry.space_group_name_H-M   'P 1'
#
loop_
_entity.id
_entity.type
_entity.pdbx_description
1 polymer ?
#
loop_
_entity_poly.entity_id
_entity_poly.type
_entity_poly.pdbx_seq_one_letter_code
_entity_poly.pdbx_strand_id
1 'polypeptide(L)'
;MKVEGPRKPRSDAAGAASGDAKGRQGSPGATTAGQESAFQSTFEEMEAVRLIEELEQVGDRLSRYPSLSLMARYRGLVRLLLRKAQEGIRVRRDFRWRRTERTLYVLIQRTDSALEEMEEILRREGDRTRLLDLVEEVKGCLISMLS
;
A
#
# COMPACT_ATOMS: atom_id res chain seq x y z
N MET A 1 -25.44 35.38 -49.64
CA MET A 1 -26.89 35.62 -49.74
C MET A 1 -27.53 34.88 -48.56
N LYS A 2 -28.00 35.55 -47.49
CA LYS A 2 -29.38 36.06 -47.27
C LYS A 2 -30.38 34.91 -47.45
N VAL A 3 -31.09 34.40 -46.44
CA VAL A 3 -32.20 35.04 -45.67
C VAL A 3 -32.57 34.10 -44.50
N GLU A 4 -32.59 34.52 -43.23
CA GLU A 4 -33.69 35.12 -42.43
C GLU A 4 -35.12 34.53 -42.56
N GLY A 5 -35.56 33.83 -41.48
CA GLY A 5 -36.93 33.83 -40.89
C GLY A 5 -38.07 33.10 -41.62
N PRO A 6 -39.24 32.82 -40.98
CA PRO A 6 -39.77 33.49 -39.77
C PRO A 6 -40.49 32.63 -38.69
N ARG A 7 -40.59 33.25 -37.51
CA ARG A 7 -41.61 33.29 -36.43
C ARG A 7 -42.77 32.26 -36.29
N LYS A 8 -42.81 31.72 -35.05
CA LYS A 8 -43.90 31.30 -34.13
C LYS A 8 -45.34 31.73 -34.45
N PRO A 9 -46.34 30.94 -34.00
CA PRO A 9 -47.37 31.50 -33.12
C PRO A 9 -47.62 30.67 -31.84
N ARG A 10 -48.15 31.37 -30.83
CA ARG A 10 -48.62 30.88 -29.53
C ARG A 10 -50.02 30.30 -29.68
N SER A 11 -50.35 29.29 -28.87
CA SER A 11 -51.73 28.96 -28.53
C SER A 11 -51.77 28.45 -27.09
N ASP A 12 -52.46 29.22 -26.25
CA ASP A 12 -52.89 28.89 -24.91
C ASP A 12 -53.85 27.68 -24.93
N ALA A 13 -53.71 26.77 -23.96
CA ALA A 13 -54.83 25.95 -23.47
C ALA A 13 -54.50 25.40 -22.08
N ALA A 14 -55.36 25.77 -21.13
CA ALA A 14 -55.41 25.30 -19.76
C ALA A 14 -55.75 23.80 -19.66
N GLY A 15 -55.31 23.16 -18.59
CA GLY A 15 -55.71 21.79 -18.25
C GLY A 15 -54.92 21.23 -17.08
N ALA A 16 -55.41 21.50 -15.86
CA ALA A 16 -54.96 20.82 -14.65
C ALA A 16 -55.31 19.32 -14.70
N ALA A 17 -54.34 18.45 -14.43
CA ALA A 17 -54.60 17.12 -13.90
C ALA A 17 -53.37 16.63 -13.12
N SER A 18 -53.59 16.48 -11.82
CA SER A 18 -52.74 15.77 -10.87
C SER A 18 -52.51 14.33 -11.33
N GLY A 19 -51.29 13.84 -11.16
CA GLY A 19 -50.87 12.50 -11.59
C GLY A 19 -49.46 12.17 -11.14
N ASP A 20 -49.21 12.31 -9.84
CA ASP A 20 -48.05 11.72 -9.17
C ASP A 20 -48.12 10.19 -9.26
N ALA A 21 -47.16 9.56 -9.97
CA ALA A 21 -46.51 8.29 -9.61
C ALA A 21 -45.71 7.70 -10.78
N LYS A 22 -44.46 8.15 -10.95
CA LYS A 22 -43.42 7.38 -11.68
C LYS A 22 -42.01 7.74 -11.19
N GLY A 23 -41.61 7.16 -10.07
CA GLY A 23 -40.20 7.03 -9.66
C GLY A 23 -39.99 5.60 -9.20
N ARG A 24 -39.72 4.68 -10.13
CA ARG A 24 -38.36 4.22 -10.43
C ARG A 24 -37.62 3.75 -9.17
N GLN A 25 -37.86 2.47 -8.89
CA GLN A 25 -36.94 1.49 -8.30
C GLN A 25 -35.48 1.95 -8.21
N GLY A 26 -34.96 1.98 -6.98
CA GLY A 26 -33.54 2.08 -6.67
C GLY A 26 -33.32 1.52 -5.27
N SER A 27 -32.82 0.30 -5.18
CA SER A 27 -32.47 -0.41 -3.95
C SER A 27 -31.57 0.42 -3.02
N PRO A 28 -31.81 0.44 -1.69
CA PRO A 28 -30.80 0.80 -0.72
C PRO A 28 -30.03 -0.49 -0.37
N GLY A 29 -28.99 -0.79 -1.16
CA GLY A 29 -28.14 -1.96 -0.93
C GLY A 29 -26.71 -1.65 -1.34
N ALA A 30 -26.06 -0.69 -0.69
CA ALA A 30 -24.67 -0.33 -0.98
C ALA A 30 -23.95 0.32 0.22
N THR A 31 -24.12 -0.20 1.43
CA THR A 31 -23.32 0.25 2.60
C THR A 31 -22.41 -0.83 3.18
N THR A 32 -22.59 -2.11 2.86
CA THR A 32 -21.76 -3.20 3.41
C THR A 32 -20.39 -3.32 2.72
N ALA A 33 -20.32 -3.25 1.39
CA ALA A 33 -19.08 -3.47 0.63
C ALA A 33 -17.99 -2.42 0.89
N GLY A 34 -18.36 -1.16 1.14
CA GLY A 34 -17.40 -0.10 1.48
C GLY A 34 -16.81 -0.24 2.89
N GLN A 35 -17.58 -0.83 3.82
CA GLN A 35 -17.15 -1.07 5.20
C GLN A 35 -16.18 -2.26 5.29
N GLU A 36 -16.38 -3.30 4.47
CA GLU A 36 -15.51 -4.48 4.41
C GLU A 36 -14.10 -4.16 3.88
N SER A 37 -14.00 -3.32 2.84
CA SER A 37 -12.71 -2.91 2.26
C SER A 37 -11.89 -2.01 3.20
N ALA A 38 -12.55 -1.08 3.89
CA ALA A 38 -11.90 -0.24 4.89
C ALA A 38 -11.37 -1.08 6.07
N PHE A 39 -12.16 -2.05 6.54
CA PHE A 39 -11.74 -2.95 7.60
C PHE A 39 -10.52 -3.81 7.21
N GLN A 40 -10.52 -4.38 6.00
CA GLN A 40 -9.35 -5.14 5.49
C GLN A 40 -8.08 -4.29 5.45
N SER A 41 -8.16 -3.06 4.96
CA SER A 41 -7.00 -2.16 4.87
C SER A 41 -6.42 -1.85 6.26
N THR A 42 -7.27 -1.55 7.25
CA THR A 42 -6.82 -1.31 8.62
C THR A 42 -6.18 -2.54 9.27
N PHE A 43 -6.69 -3.73 8.95
CA PHE A 43 -6.13 -4.98 9.44
C PHE A 43 -4.74 -5.23 8.86
N GLU A 44 -4.57 -5.02 7.56
CA GLU A 44 -3.27 -5.15 6.87
C GLU A 44 -2.22 -4.18 7.41
N GLU A 45 -2.61 -2.93 7.69
CA GLU A 45 -1.75 -1.93 8.34
C GLU A 45 -1.32 -2.37 9.74
N MET A 46 -2.26 -2.84 10.57
CA MET A 46 -1.95 -3.36 11.91
C MET A 46 -1.02 -4.58 11.88
N GLU A 47 -1.20 -5.47 10.91
CA GLU A 47 -0.34 -6.63 10.73
C GLU A 47 1.07 -6.20 10.31
N ALA A 48 1.20 -5.23 9.40
CA ALA A 48 2.50 -4.68 8.99
C ALA A 48 3.25 -4.05 10.16
N VAL A 49 2.56 -3.27 11.01
CA VAL A 49 3.15 -2.67 12.22
C VAL A 49 3.68 -3.76 13.16
N ARG A 50 2.90 -4.81 13.43
CA ARG A 50 3.36 -5.93 14.27
C ARG A 50 4.58 -6.64 13.72
N LEU A 51 4.64 -6.82 12.39
CA LEU A 51 5.79 -7.44 11.73
C LEU A 51 7.05 -6.57 11.83
N ILE A 52 6.91 -5.24 11.77
CA ILE A 52 8.00 -4.29 12.00
C ILE A 52 8.49 -4.38 13.45
N GLU A 53 7.59 -4.40 14.43
CA GLU A 53 7.94 -4.56 15.84
C GLU A 53 8.69 -5.88 16.10
N GLU A 54 8.24 -6.99 15.49
CA GLU A 54 8.95 -8.27 15.59
C GLU A 54 10.33 -8.20 14.92
N LEU A 55 10.43 -7.55 13.77
CA LEU A 55 11.70 -7.34 13.06
C LEU A 55 12.69 -6.54 13.92
N GLU A 56 12.23 -5.49 14.60
CA GLU A 56 13.06 -4.71 15.53
C GLU A 56 13.59 -5.57 16.68
N GLN A 57 12.72 -6.35 17.32
CA GLN A 57 13.14 -7.25 18.39
C GLN A 57 14.17 -8.29 17.92
N VAL A 58 14.01 -8.84 16.72
CA VAL A 58 14.99 -9.78 16.15
C VAL A 58 16.29 -9.06 15.78
N GLY A 59 16.21 -7.85 15.21
CA GLY A 59 17.39 -7.03 14.89
C GLY A 59 18.20 -6.64 16.12
N ASP A 60 17.54 -6.26 17.21
CA ASP A 60 18.17 -5.94 18.50
C ASP A 60 18.84 -7.16 19.13
N ARG A 61 18.24 -8.35 18.96
CA ARG A 61 18.89 -9.59 19.40
C ARG A 61 20.07 -9.94 18.51
N LEU A 62 19.98 -9.70 17.20
CA LEU A 62 21.04 -9.97 16.24
C LEU A 62 22.28 -9.09 16.48
N SER A 63 22.09 -7.82 16.85
CA SER A 63 23.18 -6.90 17.18
C SER A 63 23.90 -7.29 18.48
N ARG A 64 23.16 -7.79 19.48
CA ARG A 64 23.72 -8.26 20.75
C ARG A 64 24.38 -9.64 20.64
N TYR A 65 23.66 -10.57 20.00
CA TYR A 65 24.01 -11.98 19.86
C TYR A 65 23.91 -12.40 18.39
N PRO A 66 24.96 -12.15 17.59
CA PRO A 66 24.98 -12.52 16.18
C PRO A 66 24.83 -14.03 16.04
N SER A 67 23.78 -14.47 15.35
CA SER A 67 23.47 -15.87 15.15
C SER A 67 22.83 -16.09 13.78
N LEU A 68 23.27 -17.12 13.07
CA LEU A 68 22.71 -17.53 11.79
C LEU A 68 21.22 -17.90 11.91
N SER A 69 20.78 -18.43 13.06
CA SER A 69 19.37 -18.75 13.29
C SER A 69 18.51 -17.49 13.44
N LEU A 70 19.01 -16.47 14.13
CA LEU A 70 18.35 -15.16 14.24
C LEU A 70 18.34 -14.45 12.89
N MET A 71 19.42 -14.55 12.12
CA MET A 71 19.50 -13.97 10.77
C MET A 71 18.49 -14.60 9.81
N ALA A 72 18.34 -15.92 9.84
CA ALA A 72 17.32 -16.60 9.04
C ALA A 72 15.90 -16.11 9.38
N ARG A 73 15.61 -15.91 10.68
CA ARG A 73 14.32 -15.34 11.13
C ARG A 73 14.16 -13.89 10.67
N TYR A 74 15.20 -13.06 10.85
CA TYR A 74 15.21 -11.67 10.41
C TYR A 74 14.91 -11.56 8.91
N ARG A 75 15.64 -12.33 8.08
CA ARG A 75 15.43 -12.42 6.64
C ARG A 75 14.01 -12.87 6.26
N GLY A 76 13.44 -13.81 7.01
CA GLY A 76 12.06 -14.27 6.82
C GLY A 76 11.05 -13.14 7.00
N LEU A 77 11.20 -12.34 8.06
CA LEU A 77 10.35 -11.19 8.36
C LEU A 77 10.48 -10.10 7.30
N VAL A 78 11.72 -9.75 6.90
CA VAL A 78 11.96 -8.76 5.83
C VAL A 78 11.28 -9.19 4.54
N ARG A 79 11.43 -10.46 4.12
CA ARG A 79 10.77 -10.97 2.91
C ARG A 79 9.25 -10.91 2.98
N LEU A 80 8.66 -11.12 4.17
CA LEU A 80 7.22 -11.00 4.35
C LEU A 80 6.76 -9.55 4.22
N LEU A 81 7.49 -8.61 4.82
CA LEU A 81 7.23 -7.17 4.69
C LEU A 81 7.39 -6.69 3.24
N LEU A 82 8.41 -7.16 2.51
CA LEU A 82 8.60 -6.83 1.09
C LEU A 82 7.43 -7.31 0.22
N ARG A 83 6.89 -8.51 0.48
CA ARG A 83 5.70 -9.00 -0.21
C ARG A 83 4.48 -8.11 0.08
N LYS A 84 4.25 -7.77 1.35
CA LYS A 84 3.17 -6.86 1.75
C LYS A 84 3.31 -5.47 1.12
N ALA A 85 4.52 -4.92 1.06
CA ALA A 85 4.77 -3.65 0.39
C ALA A 85 4.41 -3.72 -1.12
N GLN A 86 4.76 -4.82 -1.80
CA GLN A 86 4.39 -5.03 -3.20
C GLN A 86 2.88 -5.20 -3.39
N GLU A 87 2.19 -5.84 -2.44
CA GLU A 87 0.73 -6.04 -2.46
C GLU A 87 -0.04 -4.74 -2.16
N GLY A 88 0.34 -3.98 -1.12
CA GLY A 88 -0.28 -2.69 -0.80
C GLY A 88 -0.15 -1.67 -1.93
N ILE A 89 0.95 -1.75 -2.68
CA ILE A 89 1.15 -0.96 -3.90
C ILE A 89 0.20 -1.38 -5.04
N ARG A 90 -0.20 -2.66 -5.13
CA ARG A 90 -1.25 -3.12 -6.07
C ARG A 90 -2.63 -2.63 -5.65
N VAL A 91 -2.93 -2.56 -4.36
CA VAL A 91 -4.20 -2.04 -3.83
C VAL A 91 -4.33 -0.52 -4.07
N ARG A 92 -3.24 0.24 -3.94
CA ARG A 92 -3.21 1.70 -4.20
C ARG A 92 -3.15 2.09 -5.70
N ARG A 93 -3.08 1.10 -6.61
CA ARG A 93 -2.79 1.27 -8.05
C ARG A 93 -3.90 1.98 -8.83
N ASP A 94 -5.08 2.16 -8.23
CA ASP A 94 -6.18 2.89 -8.86
C ASP A 94 -5.92 4.40 -9.05
N PHE A 95 -4.87 5.00 -8.45
CA PHE A 95 -4.78 6.47 -8.45
C PHE A 95 -3.59 7.19 -9.10
N ARG A 96 -2.33 6.73 -9.15
CA ARG A 96 -1.25 7.44 -9.91
C ARG A 96 -0.01 6.57 -10.18
N TRP A 97 0.52 6.51 -11.42
CA TRP A 97 1.63 5.59 -11.75
C TRP A 97 2.69 6.09 -12.76
N ARG A 98 3.99 5.97 -12.37
CA ARG A 98 5.21 5.61 -13.16
C ARG A 98 6.51 5.85 -12.39
N ARG A 99 6.58 6.87 -11.50
CA ARG A 99 7.82 7.23 -10.76
C ARG A 99 8.06 6.34 -9.53
N THR A 100 6.99 5.83 -8.91
CA THR A 100 7.04 5.07 -7.65
C THR A 100 7.61 3.65 -7.81
N GLU A 101 7.37 2.97 -8.94
CA GLU A 101 7.88 1.60 -9.18
C GLU A 101 9.40 1.52 -9.21
N ARG A 102 10.05 2.49 -9.89
CA ARG A 102 11.51 2.49 -10.00
C ARG A 102 12.15 2.70 -8.63
N THR A 103 11.61 3.59 -7.80
CA THR A 103 12.08 3.81 -6.43
C THR A 103 11.89 2.55 -5.59
N LEU A 104 10.72 1.90 -5.66
CA LEU A 104 10.47 0.66 -4.94
C LEU A 104 11.46 -0.44 -5.33
N TYR A 105 11.68 -0.65 -6.61
CA TYR A 105 12.63 -1.65 -7.08
C TYR A 105 14.05 -1.40 -6.56
N VAL A 106 14.50 -0.14 -6.57
CA VAL A 106 15.81 0.23 -6.01
C VAL A 106 15.87 -0.05 -4.51
N LEU A 107 14.80 0.25 -3.76
CA LEU A 107 14.74 -0.03 -2.32
C LEU A 107 14.76 -1.54 -2.02
N ILE A 108 14.06 -2.36 -2.81
CA ILE A 108 14.11 -3.82 -2.71
C ILE A 108 15.53 -4.32 -2.95
N GLN A 109 16.17 -3.92 -4.05
CA GLN A 109 17.55 -4.33 -4.38
C GLN A 109 18.55 -3.95 -3.29
N ARG A 110 18.39 -2.74 -2.74
CA ARG A 110 19.22 -2.25 -1.63
C ARG A 110 19.01 -3.08 -0.36
N THR A 111 17.77 -3.44 -0.07
CA THR A 111 17.41 -4.30 1.07
C THR A 111 18.02 -5.70 0.92
N ASP A 112 17.91 -6.30 -0.26
CA ASP A 112 18.49 -7.62 -0.54
C ASP A 112 20.01 -7.60 -0.40
N SER A 113 20.67 -6.57 -0.94
CA SER A 113 22.13 -6.41 -0.85
C SER A 113 22.58 -6.29 0.62
N ALA A 114 21.86 -5.50 1.43
CA ALA A 114 22.17 -5.36 2.85
C ALA A 114 22.01 -6.68 3.62
N LEU A 115 20.98 -7.48 3.32
CA LEU A 115 20.78 -8.80 3.92
C LEU A 115 21.91 -9.78 3.57
N GLU A 116 22.40 -9.75 2.33
CA GLU A 116 23.54 -10.58 1.92
C GLU A 116 24.81 -10.18 2.65
N GLU A 117 25.07 -8.88 2.79
CA GLU A 117 26.23 -8.37 3.53
C GLU A 117 26.16 -8.76 5.03
N MET A 118 24.99 -8.64 5.66
CA MET A 118 24.79 -9.10 7.03
C MET A 118 25.12 -10.59 7.20
N GLU A 119 24.61 -11.45 6.31
CA GLU A 119 24.91 -12.89 6.36
C GLU A 119 26.41 -13.16 6.24
N GLU A 120 27.12 -12.42 5.38
CA GLU A 120 28.55 -12.59 5.21
C GLU A 120 29.35 -12.13 6.43
N ILE A 121 28.96 -11.01 7.04
CA ILE A 121 29.53 -10.53 8.31
C ILE A 121 29.34 -11.58 9.40
N LEU A 122 28.15 -12.20 9.49
CA LEU A 122 27.90 -13.25 10.47
C LEU A 122 28.74 -14.51 10.23
N ARG A 123 28.97 -14.91 8.98
CA ARG A 123 29.79 -16.09 8.66
C ARG A 123 31.28 -15.88 8.94
N ARG A 124 31.77 -14.66 8.75
CA ARG A 124 33.20 -14.32 8.88
C ARG A 124 33.59 -13.82 10.27
N GLU A 125 32.69 -13.86 11.26
CA GLU A 125 32.88 -13.18 12.56
C GLU A 125 33.30 -11.71 12.37
N GLY A 126 32.57 -11.00 11.50
CA GLY A 126 32.89 -9.65 11.07
C GLY A 126 32.50 -8.54 12.06
N ASP A 127 32.56 -7.31 11.57
CA ASP A 127 32.39 -6.09 12.36
C ASP A 127 30.93 -5.92 12.86
N ARG A 128 30.78 -5.89 14.19
CA ARG A 128 29.50 -5.67 14.87
C ARG A 128 28.91 -4.29 14.60
N THR A 129 29.74 -3.26 14.44
CA THR A 129 29.28 -1.90 14.13
C THR A 129 28.65 -1.88 12.74
N ARG A 130 29.31 -2.51 11.76
CA ARG A 130 28.77 -2.62 10.40
C ARG A 130 27.45 -3.39 10.36
N LEU A 131 27.32 -4.46 11.15
CA LEU A 131 26.06 -5.21 11.27
C LEU A 131 24.92 -4.31 11.77
N LEU A 132 25.19 -3.46 12.76
CA LEU A 132 24.23 -2.50 13.30
C LEU A 132 23.79 -1.48 12.26
N ASP A 133 24.74 -0.90 11.51
CA ASP A 133 24.44 0.05 10.43
C ASP A 133 23.54 -0.58 9.37
N LEU A 134 23.84 -1.83 8.98
CA LEU A 134 23.03 -2.56 8.01
C LEU A 134 21.61 -2.82 8.53
N VAL A 135 21.44 -3.09 9.82
CA VAL A 135 20.12 -3.32 10.43
C VAL A 135 19.26 -2.06 10.33
N GLU A 136 19.85 -0.90 10.62
CA GLU A 136 19.18 0.39 10.47
C GLU A 136 18.91 0.73 8.99
N GLU A 137 19.80 0.36 8.08
CA GLU A 137 19.59 0.53 6.63
C GLU A 137 18.40 -0.29 6.11
N VAL A 138 18.29 -1.56 6.52
CA VAL A 138 17.16 -2.43 6.18
C VAL A 138 15.84 -1.85 6.73
N LYS A 139 15.83 -1.41 7.99
CA LYS A 139 14.66 -0.76 8.60
C LYS A 139 14.24 0.49 7.82
N GLY A 140 15.19 1.37 7.51
CA GLY A 140 14.93 2.60 6.75
C GLY A 140 14.36 2.32 5.36
N CYS A 141 14.86 1.28 4.68
CA CYS A 141 14.31 0.85 3.39
C CYS A 141 12.85 0.37 3.54
N LEU A 142 12.56 -0.45 4.55
CA LEU A 142 11.21 -0.98 4.79
C LEU A 142 10.20 0.12 5.12
N ILE A 143 10.55 1.05 6.01
CA ILE A 143 9.69 2.20 6.34
C ILE A 143 9.45 3.07 5.11
N SER A 144 10.48 3.32 4.30
CA SER A 144 10.36 4.11 3.07
C SER A 144 9.42 3.48 2.03
N MET A 145 9.25 2.15 2.05
CA MET A 145 8.34 1.43 1.16
C MET A 145 6.92 1.32 1.69
N LEU A 146 6.75 1.34 3.01
CA LEU A 146 5.47 1.18 3.70
C LEU A 146 4.80 2.53 4.05
N SER A 147 5.53 3.64 3.94
CA SER A 147 5.02 5.01 4.05
C SER A 147 4.28 5.47 2.79
#